data_AF-A0A9E3YC45-F1
#
_entry.id   AF-A0A9E3YC45-F1
#
_cell.length_a   1.000
_cell.length_b   1.000
_cell.length_c   1.000
_cell.angle_alpha   90.00
_cell.angle_beta   90.00
_cell.angle_gamma   90.00
#
_symmetry.space_group_name_H-M   'P 1'
#
loop_
_entity.id
_entity.type
_entity.pdbx_description
1 polymer ?
#
loop_
_entity_poly.entity_id
_entity_poly.type
_entity_poly.pdbx_seq_one_letter_code
_entity_poly.pdbx_strand_id
1 'polypeptide(L)'
;MAKQPPTPIRSSAHSALSDLVCGIDAAWGKGWAPDELVRAADKLFDSTNAAVMATAIILHRRSHPAPAGEDWLERLDHVGRVAPTEHPERLCDALGVDDRTLTQVAGNLASWLKVLPRMAFVCAPPGTIAAGAARRPKAIDKAKLLERVRALLAKAEATQFPHEAQAFTAKAQQIMTSHSIELAMLDDPAGEAPAALRIWHDPPYASAKGDLLASIAAANGCRTVSHGGLDVSTVFGFRHDLDSVELLHTSLLVQATAEMTQLETQWQHDRRRIRSFRHSFLIGFASRIGQRLEQARRLATEQAGVSSDALHPVLVSRSLAVDRAVDEVYPKLSSKRRSLSNSAGYVAGTIAADRASIGPSTRVGRGRAG
;
A
#
# COMPACT_ATOMS: atom_id res chain seq x y z
N MET A 1 11.90 -46.00 -44.20
CA MET A 1 11.93 -44.63 -43.65
C MET A 1 11.41 -44.67 -42.23
N ALA A 2 12.32 -44.69 -41.25
CA ALA A 2 11.96 -44.77 -39.83
C ALA A 2 11.38 -43.42 -39.38
N LYS A 3 10.19 -43.45 -38.76
CA LYS A 3 9.57 -42.29 -38.11
C LYS A 3 10.49 -41.80 -37.00
N GLN A 4 10.87 -40.53 -37.09
CA GLN A 4 11.56 -39.79 -36.03
C GLN A 4 10.72 -39.84 -34.74
N PRO A 5 11.32 -40.11 -33.56
CA PRO A 5 10.58 -40.08 -32.30
C PRO A 5 10.18 -38.62 -31.96
N PRO A 6 9.07 -38.41 -31.24
CA PRO A 6 8.66 -37.08 -30.82
C PRO A 6 9.70 -36.46 -29.88
N THR A 7 9.93 -35.16 -30.07
CA THR A 7 10.94 -34.32 -29.44
C THR A 7 10.90 -34.36 -27.90
N PRO A 8 12.05 -34.50 -27.20
CA PRO A 8 12.14 -34.50 -25.73
C PRO A 8 11.97 -33.11 -25.07
N ILE A 9 11.59 -32.07 -25.85
CA ILE A 9 11.57 -30.68 -25.39
C ILE A 9 10.33 -30.39 -24.51
N ARG A 10 9.21 -31.07 -24.76
CA ARG A 10 7.98 -30.94 -23.95
C ARG A 10 8.14 -31.38 -22.49
N SER A 11 9.15 -32.20 -22.16
CA SER A 11 9.39 -32.62 -20.77
C SER A 11 10.08 -31.54 -19.94
N SER A 12 10.94 -30.71 -20.55
CA SER A 12 11.76 -29.72 -19.82
C SER A 12 10.95 -28.51 -19.39
N ALA A 13 10.12 -27.96 -20.29
CA ALA A 13 9.23 -26.85 -19.96
C ALA A 13 8.19 -27.24 -18.92
N HIS A 14 7.62 -28.45 -19.05
CA HIS A 14 6.69 -29.00 -18.07
C HIS A 14 7.33 -29.20 -16.69
N SER A 15 8.55 -29.76 -16.65
CA SER A 15 9.30 -29.92 -15.40
C SER A 15 9.60 -28.56 -14.75
N ALA A 16 10.06 -27.57 -15.51
CA ALA A 16 10.36 -26.24 -14.96
C ALA A 16 9.10 -25.54 -14.43
N LEU A 17 7.96 -25.69 -15.11
CA LEU A 17 6.68 -25.16 -14.62
C LEU A 17 6.20 -25.90 -13.36
N SER A 18 6.40 -27.22 -13.28
CA SER A 18 6.12 -28.01 -12.08
C SER A 18 6.97 -27.54 -10.90
N ASP A 19 8.27 -27.32 -11.09
CA ASP A 19 9.16 -26.80 -10.06
C ASP A 19 8.73 -25.41 -9.57
N LEU A 20 8.31 -24.55 -10.51
CA LEU A 20 7.74 -23.24 -10.18
C LEU A 20 6.48 -23.39 -9.31
N VAL A 21 5.53 -24.25 -9.71
CA VAL A 21 4.30 -24.52 -8.96
C VAL A 21 4.58 -25.03 -7.55
N CYS A 22 5.54 -25.95 -7.39
CA CYS A 22 5.94 -26.45 -6.07
C CYS A 22 6.54 -25.34 -5.17
N GLY A 23 7.15 -24.31 -5.76
CA GLY A 23 7.72 -23.18 -5.02
C GLY A 23 6.68 -22.20 -4.46
N ILE A 24 5.42 -22.24 -4.92
CA ILE A 24 4.41 -21.24 -4.58
C ILE A 24 4.01 -21.33 -3.09
N ASP A 25 3.96 -22.52 -2.50
CA ASP A 25 3.65 -22.68 -1.07
C ASP A 25 4.67 -22.00 -0.16
N ALA A 26 5.94 -22.03 -0.54
CA ALA A 26 6.98 -21.31 0.17
C ALA A 26 6.78 -19.79 0.08
N ALA A 27 6.22 -19.28 -1.01
CA ALA A 27 5.91 -17.86 -1.16
C ALA A 27 4.71 -17.44 -0.28
N TRP A 28 3.64 -18.26 -0.24
CA TRP A 28 2.51 -18.04 0.69
C TRP A 28 3.00 -18.00 2.14
N GLY A 29 3.84 -18.95 2.55
CA GLY A 29 4.43 -19.01 3.90
C GLY A 29 5.40 -17.85 4.22
N LYS A 30 5.82 -17.08 3.22
CA LYS A 30 6.60 -15.84 3.37
C LYS A 30 5.74 -14.58 3.39
N GLY A 31 4.40 -14.69 3.37
CA GLY A 31 3.49 -13.53 3.47
C GLY A 31 3.20 -12.81 2.15
N TRP A 32 3.50 -13.45 1.01
CA TRP A 32 3.18 -12.94 -0.31
C TRP A 32 1.75 -13.34 -0.71
N ALA A 33 1.00 -12.40 -1.28
CA ALA A 33 -0.32 -12.67 -1.85
C ALA A 33 -0.26 -12.98 -3.36
N PRO A 34 -1.32 -13.56 -3.96
CA PRO A 34 -1.27 -14.07 -5.33
C PRO A 34 -0.98 -12.97 -6.36
N ASP A 35 -1.74 -11.88 -6.29
CA ASP A 35 -1.62 -10.70 -7.14
C ASP A 35 -0.29 -9.97 -6.95
N GLU A 36 0.25 -9.98 -5.73
CA GLU A 36 1.53 -9.38 -5.39
C GLU A 36 2.72 -10.12 -6.02
N LEU A 37 2.66 -11.46 -6.11
CA LEU A 37 3.69 -12.25 -6.80
C LEU A 37 3.70 -11.95 -8.30
N VAL A 38 2.53 -11.85 -8.93
CA VAL A 38 2.40 -11.49 -10.35
C VAL A 38 2.96 -10.08 -10.57
N ARG A 39 2.59 -9.12 -9.72
CA ARG A 39 3.07 -7.73 -9.82
C ARG A 39 4.57 -7.60 -9.57
N ALA A 40 5.12 -8.36 -8.62
CA ALA A 40 6.56 -8.42 -8.42
C ALA A 40 7.30 -9.03 -9.61
N ALA A 41 6.75 -10.10 -10.20
CA ALA A 41 7.32 -10.74 -11.38
C ALA A 41 7.36 -9.77 -12.59
N ASP A 42 6.27 -9.03 -12.83
CA ASP A 42 6.22 -7.98 -13.86
C ASP A 42 7.31 -6.91 -13.62
N LYS A 43 7.40 -6.45 -12.38
CA LYS A 43 8.30 -5.35 -12.02
C LYS A 43 9.78 -5.70 -12.08
N LEU A 44 10.17 -6.86 -11.55
CA LEU A 44 11.56 -7.28 -11.44
C LEU A 44 12.09 -7.88 -12.75
N PHE A 45 11.19 -8.43 -13.55
CA PHE A 45 11.52 -9.08 -14.81
C PHE A 45 10.77 -8.38 -15.95
N ASP A 46 9.59 -8.89 -16.33
CA ASP A 46 8.76 -8.36 -17.42
C ASP A 46 7.35 -9.00 -17.40
N SER A 47 6.50 -8.57 -18.33
CA SER A 47 5.12 -9.05 -18.47
C SER A 47 5.01 -10.53 -18.83
N THR A 48 6.02 -11.10 -19.51
CA THR A 48 6.06 -12.54 -19.79
C THR A 48 6.25 -13.34 -18.49
N ASN A 49 7.14 -12.89 -17.61
CA ASN A 49 7.33 -13.49 -16.28
C ASN A 49 6.07 -13.37 -15.43
N ALA A 50 5.39 -12.21 -15.47
CA ALA A 50 4.11 -12.01 -14.79
C ALA A 50 3.04 -13.00 -15.26
N ALA A 51 2.93 -13.20 -16.57
CA ALA A 51 1.96 -14.11 -17.16
C ALA A 51 2.24 -15.58 -16.80
N VAL A 52 3.51 -16.01 -16.85
CA VAL A 52 3.92 -17.36 -16.41
C VAL A 52 3.64 -17.57 -14.92
N MET A 53 3.94 -16.57 -14.07
CA MET A 53 3.61 -16.61 -12.64
C MET A 53 2.09 -16.72 -12.40
N ALA A 54 1.28 -15.94 -13.12
CA ALA A 54 -0.18 -15.99 -13.01
C ALA A 54 -0.74 -17.37 -13.37
N THR A 55 -0.29 -17.96 -14.49
CA THR A 55 -0.67 -19.33 -14.87
C THR A 55 -0.20 -20.35 -13.84
N ALA A 56 1.03 -20.24 -13.30
CA ALA A 56 1.53 -21.14 -12.27
C ALA A 56 0.69 -21.09 -10.98
N ILE A 57 0.25 -19.89 -10.55
CA ILE A 57 -0.63 -19.72 -9.38
C ILE A 57 -1.98 -20.42 -9.59
N ILE A 58 -2.58 -20.28 -10.77
CA ILE A 58 -3.85 -20.94 -11.10
C ILE A 58 -3.69 -22.47 -11.10
N LEU A 59 -2.59 -22.96 -11.65
CA LEU A 59 -2.28 -24.40 -11.65
C LEU A 59 -2.05 -24.93 -10.24
N HIS A 60 -1.29 -24.20 -9.42
CA HIS A 60 -1.08 -24.53 -8.01
C HIS A 60 -2.41 -24.66 -7.29
N ARG A 61 -3.32 -23.68 -7.46
CA ARG A 61 -4.63 -23.69 -6.82
C ARG A 61 -5.46 -24.92 -7.21
N ARG A 62 -5.43 -25.30 -8.48
CA ARG A 62 -6.17 -26.47 -8.98
C ARG A 62 -5.63 -27.77 -8.39
N SER A 63 -4.31 -27.87 -8.27
CA SER A 63 -3.64 -29.04 -7.69
C SER A 63 -3.77 -29.10 -6.16
N HIS A 64 -3.95 -27.97 -5.48
CA HIS A 64 -3.99 -27.87 -4.01
C HIS A 64 -5.25 -27.12 -3.53
N PRO A 65 -6.43 -27.75 -3.60
CA PRO A 65 -7.66 -27.16 -3.10
C PRO A 65 -7.61 -27.07 -1.56
N ALA A 66 -7.52 -25.84 -1.05
CA ALA A 66 -7.54 -25.55 0.37
C ALA A 66 -8.59 -24.46 0.70
N PRO A 67 -9.22 -24.49 1.88
CA PRO A 67 -10.10 -23.40 2.31
C PRO A 67 -9.29 -22.09 2.39
N ALA A 68 -9.88 -21.00 1.91
CA ALA A 68 -9.27 -19.67 1.90
C ALA A 68 -10.34 -18.62 2.25
N GLY A 69 -9.91 -17.52 2.87
CA GLY A 69 -10.81 -16.40 3.18
C GLY A 69 -11.24 -15.61 1.94
N GLU A 70 -12.29 -14.80 2.08
CA GLU A 70 -12.85 -13.97 1.00
C GLU A 70 -11.78 -13.05 0.37
N ASP A 71 -11.02 -12.31 1.19
CA ASP A 71 -9.93 -11.43 0.74
C ASP A 71 -8.87 -12.15 -0.10
N TRP A 72 -8.60 -13.43 0.20
CA TRP A 72 -7.66 -14.24 -0.57
C TRP A 72 -8.24 -14.63 -1.93
N LEU A 73 -9.51 -15.05 -1.93
CA LEU A 73 -10.21 -15.46 -3.14
C LEU A 73 -10.38 -14.30 -4.12
N GLU A 74 -10.66 -13.09 -3.63
CA GLU A 74 -10.75 -11.89 -4.47
C GLU A 74 -9.43 -11.59 -5.20
N ARG A 75 -8.29 -11.73 -4.49
CA ARG A 75 -6.96 -11.57 -5.07
C ARG A 75 -6.63 -12.64 -6.09
N LEU A 76 -7.00 -13.88 -5.81
CA LEU A 76 -6.83 -14.98 -6.75
C LEU A 76 -7.69 -14.80 -8.01
N ASP A 77 -8.92 -14.30 -7.86
CA ASP A 77 -9.81 -13.95 -8.97
C ASP A 77 -9.23 -12.82 -9.84
N HIS A 78 -8.54 -11.85 -9.23
CA HIS A 78 -7.76 -10.86 -9.97
C HIS A 78 -6.64 -11.51 -10.81
N VAL A 79 -5.90 -12.47 -10.25
CA VAL A 79 -4.89 -13.25 -11.00
C VAL A 79 -5.54 -14.05 -12.14
N GLY A 80 -6.70 -14.66 -11.90
CA GLY A 80 -7.49 -15.38 -12.90
C GLY A 80 -7.84 -14.53 -14.13
N ARG A 81 -8.20 -13.26 -13.92
CA ARG A 81 -8.53 -12.32 -15.00
C ARG A 81 -7.34 -11.91 -15.88
N VAL A 82 -6.13 -11.91 -15.33
CA VAL A 82 -4.92 -11.45 -16.06
C VAL A 82 -4.09 -12.60 -16.62
N ALA A 83 -4.33 -13.84 -16.19
CA ALA A 83 -3.62 -14.99 -16.71
C ALA A 83 -3.94 -15.23 -18.18
N PRO A 84 -2.93 -15.52 -19.03
CA PRO A 84 -3.11 -15.70 -20.46
C PRO A 84 -3.91 -16.97 -20.80
N THR A 85 -3.80 -17.98 -19.95
CA THR A 85 -4.45 -19.28 -20.13
C THR A 85 -4.51 -20.00 -18.79
N GLU A 86 -5.55 -20.81 -18.63
CA GLU A 86 -5.68 -21.77 -17.55
C GLU A 86 -5.07 -23.14 -17.88
N HIS A 87 -4.69 -23.33 -19.14
CA HIS A 87 -4.17 -24.56 -19.72
C HIS A 87 -2.66 -24.43 -19.99
N PRO A 88 -1.78 -25.13 -19.24
CA PRO A 88 -0.33 -24.98 -19.34
C PRO A 88 0.20 -25.34 -20.74
N GLU A 89 -0.43 -26.31 -21.41
CA GLU A 89 -0.05 -26.74 -22.75
C GLU A 89 -0.27 -25.67 -23.83
N ARG A 90 -1.09 -24.64 -23.55
CA ARG A 90 -1.34 -23.50 -24.44
C ARG A 90 -0.50 -22.26 -24.07
N LEU A 91 0.33 -22.33 -23.04
CA LEU A 91 1.03 -21.17 -22.50
C LEU A 91 2.06 -20.60 -23.49
N CYS A 92 2.83 -21.46 -24.17
CA CYS A 92 3.75 -21.06 -25.23
C CYS A 92 3.00 -20.31 -26.36
N ASP A 93 1.90 -20.89 -26.85
CA ASP A 93 1.08 -20.30 -27.91
C ASP A 93 0.44 -18.97 -27.47
N ALA A 94 -0.09 -18.91 -26.24
CA ALA A 94 -0.74 -17.71 -25.69
C ALA A 94 0.24 -16.55 -25.48
N LEU A 95 1.51 -16.85 -25.20
CA LEU A 95 2.57 -15.85 -25.02
C LEU A 95 3.39 -15.57 -26.29
N GLY A 96 3.23 -16.40 -27.33
CA GLY A 96 4.07 -16.33 -28.54
C GLY A 96 5.54 -16.64 -28.28
N VAL A 97 5.84 -17.54 -27.33
CA VAL A 97 7.21 -17.92 -26.93
C VAL A 97 7.48 -19.40 -27.20
N ASP A 98 8.75 -19.78 -27.34
CA ASP A 98 9.15 -21.18 -27.49
C ASP A 98 9.34 -21.90 -26.14
N ASP A 99 9.37 -23.23 -26.15
CA ASP A 99 9.55 -24.07 -24.95
C ASP A 99 10.84 -23.74 -24.19
N ARG A 100 11.90 -23.32 -24.91
CA ARG A 100 13.18 -22.95 -24.31
C ARG A 100 13.04 -21.68 -23.47
N THR A 101 12.38 -20.66 -24.00
CA THR A 101 12.09 -19.41 -23.30
C THR A 101 11.19 -19.67 -22.10
N LEU A 102 10.14 -20.49 -22.26
CA LEU A 102 9.28 -20.86 -21.13
C LEU A 102 10.07 -21.58 -20.03
N THR A 103 10.94 -22.53 -20.39
CA THR A 103 11.80 -23.25 -19.44
C THR A 103 12.70 -22.28 -18.67
N GLN A 104 13.30 -21.32 -19.36
CA GLN A 104 14.17 -20.31 -18.74
C GLN A 104 13.39 -19.38 -17.80
N VAL A 105 12.21 -18.89 -18.22
CA VAL A 105 11.35 -18.03 -17.41
C VAL A 105 10.88 -18.75 -16.16
N ALA A 106 10.34 -19.97 -16.31
CA ALA A 106 9.87 -20.77 -15.18
C ALA A 106 11.02 -21.10 -14.20
N GLY A 107 12.21 -21.48 -14.71
CA GLY A 107 13.39 -21.74 -13.89
C GLY A 107 13.90 -20.50 -13.13
N ASN A 108 13.88 -19.33 -13.78
CA ASN A 108 14.24 -18.05 -13.14
C ASN A 108 13.26 -17.70 -12.02
N LEU A 109 11.96 -17.81 -12.29
CA LEU A 109 10.92 -17.57 -11.28
C LEU A 109 11.02 -18.55 -10.11
N ALA A 110 11.20 -19.84 -10.37
CA ALA A 110 11.37 -20.86 -9.34
C ALA A 110 12.60 -20.58 -8.46
N SER A 111 13.70 -20.11 -9.07
CA SER A 111 14.91 -19.69 -8.35
C SER A 111 14.66 -18.42 -7.51
N TRP A 112 13.90 -17.47 -8.05
CA TRP A 112 13.53 -16.24 -7.34
C TRP A 112 12.62 -16.51 -6.13
N LEU A 113 11.65 -17.43 -6.23
CA LEU A 113 10.79 -17.83 -5.10
C LEU A 113 11.59 -18.29 -3.87
N LYS A 114 12.74 -18.95 -4.09
CA LYS A 114 13.63 -19.41 -3.02
C LYS A 114 14.23 -18.25 -2.23
N VAL A 115 14.58 -17.15 -2.89
CA VAL A 115 15.22 -15.98 -2.29
C VAL A 115 14.25 -14.84 -1.92
N LEU A 116 12.94 -15.05 -2.09
CA LEU A 116 11.93 -14.07 -1.70
C LEU A 116 12.11 -13.61 -0.24
N PRO A 117 12.04 -12.29 0.03
CA PRO A 117 12.03 -11.78 1.39
C PRO A 117 10.74 -12.23 2.10
N ARG A 118 10.84 -12.35 3.43
CA ARG A 118 9.66 -12.47 4.28
C ARG A 118 8.94 -11.13 4.32
N MET A 119 7.62 -11.20 4.22
CA MET A 119 6.71 -10.07 4.22
C MET A 119 5.67 -10.29 5.34
N ALA A 120 5.10 -9.20 5.86
CA ALA A 120 3.98 -9.31 6.80
C ALA A 120 2.77 -9.98 6.12
N PHE A 121 1.98 -10.76 6.85
CA PHE A 121 0.75 -11.32 6.28
C PHE A 121 -0.33 -10.23 6.18
N VAL A 122 -0.82 -9.97 4.96
CA VAL A 122 -1.93 -9.01 4.72
C VAL A 122 -3.28 -9.72 4.74
N CYS A 123 -3.30 -11.00 4.38
CA CYS A 123 -4.44 -11.89 4.49
C CYS A 123 -3.96 -13.30 4.86
N ALA A 124 -4.88 -14.11 5.38
CA ALA A 124 -4.58 -15.49 5.78
C ALA A 124 -4.38 -16.36 4.53
N PRO A 125 -3.23 -17.07 4.41
CA PRO A 125 -3.00 -17.95 3.28
C PRO A 125 -3.91 -19.19 3.31
N PRO A 126 -4.12 -19.87 2.18
CA PRO A 126 -4.98 -21.05 2.08
C PRO A 126 -4.53 -22.13 3.05
N GLY A 127 -5.49 -22.84 3.63
CA GLY A 127 -5.23 -23.90 4.60
C GLY A 127 -4.90 -23.42 6.01
N THR A 128 -4.73 -22.11 6.23
CA THR A 128 -4.79 -21.55 7.58
C THR A 128 -6.26 -21.34 7.95
N ILE A 129 -6.68 -21.94 9.06
CA ILE A 129 -7.92 -21.52 9.71
C ILE A 129 -7.71 -20.04 10.02
N ALA A 130 -8.61 -19.17 9.59
CA ALA A 130 -8.54 -17.74 9.87
C ALA A 130 -8.59 -17.50 11.39
N ALA A 131 -7.46 -17.69 12.07
CA ALA A 131 -7.21 -17.26 13.45
C ALA A 131 -7.09 -15.74 13.40
N GLY A 132 -8.24 -15.09 13.18
CA GLY A 132 -8.25 -13.73 12.66
C GLY A 132 -9.56 -13.26 12.04
N ALA A 133 -10.62 -14.08 12.02
CA ALA A 133 -11.97 -13.52 12.21
C ALA A 133 -12.09 -13.04 13.67
N ALA A 134 -11.15 -12.20 14.13
CA ALA A 134 -11.28 -11.44 15.34
C ALA A 134 -12.55 -10.60 15.15
N ARG A 135 -13.63 -11.09 15.76
CA ARG A 135 -14.89 -10.42 16.06
C ARG A 135 -14.98 -9.04 15.39
N ARG A 136 -15.58 -8.96 14.20
CA ARG A 136 -15.96 -7.68 13.56
C ARG A 136 -16.63 -6.81 14.64
N PRO A 137 -15.99 -5.77 15.19
CA PRO A 137 -16.69 -4.82 16.04
C PRO A 137 -17.69 -4.13 15.11
N LYS A 138 -18.97 -4.06 15.49
CA LYS A 138 -20.13 -3.59 14.69
C LYS A 138 -19.76 -2.98 13.33
N ALA A 139 -19.63 -3.83 12.30
CA ALA A 139 -19.25 -3.42 10.95
C ALA A 139 -20.18 -2.34 10.35
N ILE A 140 -21.41 -2.24 10.87
CA ILE A 140 -22.43 -1.28 10.45
C ILE A 140 -22.07 0.16 10.86
N ASP A 141 -21.50 0.39 12.04
CA ASP A 141 -21.14 1.75 12.51
C ASP A 141 -19.87 2.23 11.80
N LYS A 142 -18.90 1.32 11.59
CA LYS A 142 -17.68 1.57 10.82
C LYS A 142 -17.96 1.90 9.34
N ALA A 143 -18.79 1.12 8.66
CA ALA A 143 -19.12 1.35 7.26
C ALA A 143 -19.77 2.73 7.06
N LYS A 144 -20.70 3.11 7.94
CA LYS A 144 -21.34 4.43 7.94
C LYS A 144 -20.36 5.56 8.20
N LEU A 145 -19.40 5.36 9.12
CA LEU A 145 -18.37 6.36 9.38
C LEU A 145 -17.45 6.54 8.17
N LEU A 146 -16.99 5.45 7.55
CA LEU A 146 -16.15 5.49 6.35
C LEU A 146 -16.91 6.07 5.15
N GLU A 147 -18.19 5.76 4.97
CA GLU A 147 -19.06 6.40 3.97
C GLU A 147 -19.20 7.90 4.22
N ARG A 148 -19.40 8.30 5.48
CA ARG A 148 -19.46 9.72 5.85
C ARG A 148 -18.15 10.43 5.57
N VAL A 149 -17.01 9.80 5.87
CA VAL A 149 -15.69 10.35 5.53
C VAL A 149 -15.52 10.42 4.02
N ARG A 150 -15.81 9.36 3.27
CA ARG A 150 -15.76 9.37 1.79
C ARG A 150 -16.65 10.46 1.20
N ALA A 151 -17.85 10.68 1.74
CA ALA A 151 -18.75 11.73 1.30
C ALA A 151 -18.18 13.14 1.60
N LEU A 152 -17.53 13.32 2.75
CA LEU A 152 -16.84 14.57 3.08
C LEU A 152 -15.65 14.81 2.16
N LEU A 153 -14.85 13.77 1.87
CA LEU A 153 -13.73 13.87 0.93
C LEU A 153 -14.21 14.15 -0.50
N ALA A 154 -15.28 13.49 -0.96
CA ALA A 154 -15.88 13.75 -2.26
C ALA A 154 -16.40 15.20 -2.39
N LYS A 155 -16.98 15.75 -1.31
CA LYS A 155 -17.36 17.17 -1.27
C LYS A 155 -16.15 18.11 -1.29
N ALA A 156 -15.05 17.71 -0.64
CA ALA A 156 -13.81 18.47 -0.70
C ALA A 156 -13.19 18.47 -2.10
N GLU A 157 -13.32 17.38 -2.85
CA GLU A 157 -12.85 17.25 -4.23
C GLU A 157 -13.78 17.97 -5.23
N ALA A 158 -15.08 18.07 -4.95
CA ALA A 158 -16.05 18.69 -5.84
C ALA A 158 -16.13 20.23 -5.74
N THR A 159 -15.75 20.83 -4.61
CA THR A 159 -15.83 22.28 -4.42
C THR A 159 -14.67 23.02 -5.09
N GLN A 160 -14.97 24.16 -5.71
CA GLN A 160 -13.98 25.08 -6.28
C GLN A 160 -13.41 26.04 -5.23
N PHE A 161 -13.97 26.06 -4.02
CA PHE A 161 -13.57 26.97 -2.95
C PHE A 161 -12.54 26.29 -2.02
N PRO A 162 -11.27 26.74 -2.00
CA PRO A 162 -10.23 26.09 -1.21
C PRO A 162 -10.54 26.02 0.29
N HIS A 163 -11.18 27.07 0.83
CA HIS A 163 -11.54 27.12 2.25
C HIS A 163 -12.66 26.13 2.61
N GLU A 164 -13.57 25.84 1.68
CA GLU A 164 -14.64 24.86 1.85
C GLU A 164 -14.09 23.43 1.75
N ALA A 165 -13.21 23.17 0.78
CA ALA A 165 -12.53 21.88 0.64
C ALA A 165 -11.74 21.52 1.91
N GLN A 166 -11.03 22.51 2.46
CA GLN A 166 -10.33 22.41 3.73
C GLN A 166 -11.28 22.08 4.89
N ALA A 167 -12.45 22.72 4.98
CA ALA A 167 -13.43 22.46 6.03
C ALA A 167 -14.05 21.05 5.96
N PHE A 168 -14.32 20.52 4.77
CA PHE A 168 -14.84 19.17 4.63
C PHE A 168 -13.81 18.10 5.01
N THR A 169 -12.57 18.23 4.51
CA THR A 169 -11.51 17.27 4.88
C THR A 169 -11.11 17.42 6.34
N ALA A 170 -11.18 18.64 6.89
CA ALA A 170 -11.06 18.89 8.31
C ALA A 170 -12.00 18.05 9.14
N LYS A 171 -13.28 18.06 8.74
CA LYS A 171 -14.29 17.31 9.46
C LYS A 171 -14.09 15.81 9.31
N ALA A 172 -13.64 15.34 8.14
CA ALA A 172 -13.29 13.94 7.93
C ALA A 172 -12.17 13.50 8.87
N GLN A 173 -11.06 14.25 8.93
CA GLN A 173 -9.92 13.91 9.79
C GLN A 173 -10.25 14.00 11.27
N GLN A 174 -11.05 14.98 11.68
CA GLN A 174 -11.54 15.08 13.06
C GLN A 174 -12.39 13.85 13.42
N ILE A 175 -13.33 13.45 12.54
CA ILE A 175 -14.18 12.27 12.76
C ILE A 175 -13.32 11.00 12.88
N MET A 176 -12.34 10.82 11.98
CA MET A 176 -11.41 9.68 12.05
C MET A 176 -10.59 9.69 13.33
N THR A 177 -10.02 10.84 13.70
CA THR A 177 -9.15 10.94 14.89
C THR A 177 -9.95 10.71 16.18
N SER A 178 -11.11 11.33 16.32
CA SER A 178 -12.00 11.12 17.48
C SER A 178 -12.42 9.67 17.60
N HIS A 179 -12.82 9.05 16.49
CA HIS A 179 -13.20 7.64 16.50
C HIS A 179 -12.02 6.69 16.77
N SER A 180 -10.82 7.00 16.27
CA SER A 180 -9.59 6.25 16.60
C SER A 180 -9.28 6.33 18.11
N ILE A 181 -9.42 7.51 18.71
CA ILE A 181 -9.22 7.72 20.15
C ILE A 181 -10.30 7.00 20.96
N GLU A 182 -11.57 7.08 20.55
CA GLU A 182 -12.68 6.38 21.20
C GLU A 182 -12.48 4.87 21.16
N LEU A 183 -12.10 4.31 20.01
CA LEU A 183 -11.76 2.88 19.91
C LEU A 183 -10.56 2.53 20.78
N ALA A 184 -9.50 3.34 20.76
CA ALA A 184 -8.33 3.11 21.60
C ALA A 184 -8.68 3.11 23.11
N MET A 185 -9.68 3.88 23.54
CA MET A 185 -10.16 3.90 24.92
C MET A 185 -11.13 2.75 25.26
N LEU A 186 -11.83 2.19 24.26
CA LEU A 186 -12.79 1.10 24.41
C LEU A 186 -12.15 -0.28 24.29
N ASP A 187 -11.06 -0.39 23.53
CA ASP A 187 -10.35 -1.65 23.31
C ASP A 187 -9.46 -1.98 24.50
N ASP A 188 -9.57 -3.22 24.99
CA ASP A 188 -8.58 -3.78 25.90
C ASP A 188 -7.24 -3.85 25.15
N PRO A 189 -6.15 -3.24 25.65
CA PRO A 189 -4.82 -3.31 25.02
C PRO A 189 -4.31 -4.75 24.83
N ALA A 190 -4.93 -5.75 25.44
CA ALA A 190 -4.64 -7.17 25.21
C ALA A 190 -5.42 -7.82 24.04
N GLY A 191 -6.45 -7.17 23.48
CA GLY A 191 -7.43 -7.81 22.58
C GLY A 191 -7.22 -7.61 21.07
N GLU A 192 -6.81 -6.43 20.61
CA GLU A 192 -6.59 -6.14 19.18
C GLU A 192 -5.09 -6.09 18.87
N ALA A 193 -4.62 -6.96 17.97
CA ALA A 193 -3.24 -6.94 17.49
C ALA A 193 -3.10 -6.01 16.28
N PRO A 194 -1.98 -5.28 16.13
CA PRO A 194 -1.69 -4.53 14.91
C PRO A 194 -1.74 -5.42 13.67
N ALA A 195 -2.36 -4.92 12.61
CA ALA A 195 -2.39 -5.56 11.31
C ALA A 195 -1.37 -4.91 10.35
N ALA A 196 -1.24 -5.49 9.15
CA ALA A 196 -0.41 -4.96 8.09
C ALA A 196 -1.25 -4.64 6.84
N LEU A 197 -0.99 -3.49 6.24
CA LEU A 197 -1.50 -3.06 4.94
C LEU A 197 -0.34 -2.96 3.95
N ARG A 198 -0.50 -3.49 2.75
CA ARG A 198 0.52 -3.38 1.69
C ARG A 198 0.03 -2.46 0.57
N ILE A 199 0.82 -1.43 0.28
CA ILE A 199 0.53 -0.45 -0.77
C ILE A 199 1.67 -0.46 -1.78
N TRP A 200 1.32 -0.77 -3.02
CA TRP A 200 2.20 -0.70 -4.17
C TRP A 200 2.19 0.69 -4.78
N HIS A 201 3.37 1.19 -5.15
CA HIS A 201 3.54 2.51 -5.72
C HIS A 201 3.83 2.41 -7.20
N ASP A 202 2.87 2.79 -8.04
CA ASP A 202 3.07 2.79 -9.47
C ASP A 202 4.08 3.84 -9.93
N PRO A 203 4.88 3.56 -10.97
CA PRO A 203 5.68 4.58 -11.61
C PRO A 203 4.78 5.67 -12.22
N PRO A 204 5.27 6.92 -12.36
CA PRO A 204 6.58 7.40 -11.94
C PRO A 204 6.62 7.80 -10.45
N TYR A 205 7.85 7.97 -9.93
CA TYR A 205 8.13 8.49 -8.58
C TYR A 205 7.62 7.64 -7.41
N ALA A 206 7.62 6.33 -7.57
CA ALA A 206 7.22 5.39 -6.53
C ALA A 206 7.86 5.67 -5.15
N SER A 207 9.16 6.02 -5.13
CA SER A 207 9.85 6.41 -3.90
C SER A 207 9.23 7.62 -3.20
N ALA A 208 8.83 8.66 -3.94
CA ALA A 208 8.22 9.86 -3.36
C ALA A 208 6.76 9.62 -2.93
N LYS A 209 6.03 8.76 -3.65
CA LYS A 209 4.70 8.26 -3.22
C LYS A 209 4.81 7.49 -1.89
N GLY A 210 5.84 6.64 -1.78
CA GLY A 210 6.18 5.97 -0.52
C GLY A 210 6.52 6.92 0.63
N ASP A 211 7.18 8.04 0.34
CA ASP A 211 7.49 9.06 1.36
C ASP A 211 6.22 9.80 1.84
N LEU A 212 5.26 10.05 0.94
CA LEU A 212 3.94 10.57 1.29
C LEU A 212 3.19 9.59 2.19
N LEU A 213 3.14 8.30 1.81
CA LEU A 213 2.52 7.26 2.62
C LEU A 213 3.15 7.17 4.02
N ALA A 214 4.48 7.20 4.11
CA ALA A 214 5.19 7.17 5.38
C ALA A 214 4.86 8.37 6.26
N SER A 215 4.73 9.57 5.67
CA SER A 215 4.38 10.80 6.38
C SER A 215 2.94 10.75 6.93
N ILE A 216 2.00 10.21 6.15
CA ILE A 216 0.60 10.02 6.56
C ILE A 216 0.51 8.94 7.65
N ALA A 217 1.19 7.81 7.46
CA ALA A 217 1.19 6.72 8.43
C ALA A 217 1.74 7.15 9.80
N ALA A 218 2.88 7.84 9.81
CA ALA A 218 3.48 8.34 11.05
C ALA A 218 2.53 9.28 11.80
N ALA A 219 1.82 10.16 11.09
CA ALA A 219 0.85 11.08 11.69
C ALA A 219 -0.42 10.39 12.21
N ASN A 220 -0.70 9.14 11.80
CA ASN A 220 -1.84 8.34 12.27
C ASN A 220 -1.41 7.22 13.24
N GLY A 221 -0.20 7.29 13.82
CA GLY A 221 0.27 6.30 14.80
C GLY A 221 0.68 4.95 14.18
N CYS A 222 0.89 4.90 12.88
CA CYS A 222 1.32 3.72 12.14
C CYS A 222 2.83 3.76 11.82
N ARG A 223 3.41 2.59 11.56
CA ARG A 223 4.80 2.43 11.13
C ARG A 223 4.87 1.94 9.69
N THR A 224 5.72 2.55 8.86
CA THR A 224 5.88 2.16 7.46
C THR A 224 7.27 1.58 7.21
N VAL A 225 7.30 0.43 6.53
CA VAL A 225 8.50 -0.24 6.03
C VAL A 225 8.45 -0.24 4.50
N SER A 226 9.44 0.35 3.85
CA SER A 226 9.56 0.32 2.39
C SER A 226 10.47 -0.81 1.94
N HIS A 227 10.04 -1.54 0.91
CA HIS A 227 10.80 -2.63 0.30
C HIS A 227 11.53 -2.11 -0.93
N GLY A 228 12.84 -1.90 -0.79
CA GLY A 228 13.69 -1.45 -1.89
C GLY A 228 13.66 -2.42 -3.07
N GLY A 229 13.59 -1.88 -4.30
CA GLY A 229 13.54 -2.66 -5.54
C GLY A 229 12.13 -3.12 -5.95
N LEU A 230 11.17 -3.16 -5.02
CA LEU A 230 9.79 -3.59 -5.27
C LEU A 230 8.78 -2.43 -5.37
N ASP A 231 9.17 -1.22 -4.98
CA ASP A 231 8.28 -0.05 -4.93
C ASP A 231 6.97 -0.33 -4.16
N VAL A 232 7.11 -1.05 -3.05
CA VAL A 232 6.00 -1.41 -2.17
C VAL A 232 6.32 -1.01 -0.74
N SER A 233 5.31 -0.52 -0.04
CA SER A 233 5.39 -0.20 1.38
C SER A 233 4.45 -1.09 2.17
N THR A 234 4.91 -1.59 3.31
CA THR A 234 4.09 -2.25 4.33
C THR A 234 3.85 -1.27 5.47
N VAL A 235 2.60 -1.00 5.79
CA VAL A 235 2.19 -0.15 6.91
C VAL A 235 1.65 -1.05 8.01
N PHE A 236 2.16 -0.88 9.22
CA PHE A 236 1.68 -1.55 10.43
C PHE A 236 0.91 -0.56 11.28
N GLY A 237 -0.22 -1.01 11.80
CA GLY A 237 -1.11 -0.19 12.61
C GLY A 237 -2.36 -0.98 12.99
N PHE A 238 -3.19 -0.37 13.81
CA PHE A 238 -4.51 -0.92 14.10
C PHE A 238 -5.42 -0.72 12.90
N ARG A 239 -6.45 -1.56 12.75
CA ARG A 239 -7.21 -1.63 11.49
C ARG A 239 -7.84 -0.28 11.10
N HIS A 240 -8.35 0.44 12.09
CA HIS A 240 -8.93 1.76 11.88
C HIS A 240 -7.91 2.80 11.34
N ASP A 241 -6.70 2.78 11.90
CA ASP A 241 -5.64 3.70 11.53
C ASP A 241 -5.11 3.36 10.12
N LEU A 242 -5.03 2.06 9.78
CA LEU A 242 -4.69 1.60 8.43
C LEU A 242 -5.71 2.04 7.37
N ASP A 243 -7.01 1.88 7.65
CA ASP A 243 -8.07 2.31 6.72
C ASP A 243 -8.00 3.84 6.47
N SER A 244 -7.70 4.61 7.53
CA SER A 244 -7.53 6.07 7.43
C SER A 244 -6.32 6.45 6.59
N VAL A 245 -5.19 5.75 6.80
CA VAL A 245 -3.96 5.94 6.01
C VAL A 245 -4.20 5.64 4.53
N GLU A 246 -4.88 4.54 4.20
CA GLU A 246 -5.17 4.16 2.82
C GLU A 246 -6.03 5.20 2.08
N LEU A 247 -7.10 5.66 2.73
CA LEU A 247 -8.00 6.67 2.19
C LEU A 247 -7.29 8.01 1.98
N LEU A 248 -6.57 8.49 2.99
CA LEU A 248 -5.82 9.75 2.91
C LEU A 248 -4.72 9.69 1.85
N HIS A 249 -3.97 8.59 1.79
CA HIS A 249 -2.91 8.42 0.80
C HIS A 249 -3.46 8.50 -0.62
N THR A 250 -4.58 7.82 -0.89
CA THR A 250 -5.21 7.82 -2.21
C THR A 250 -5.69 9.23 -2.60
N SER A 251 -6.46 9.90 -1.73
CA SER A 251 -6.96 11.25 -2.04
C SER A 251 -5.84 12.28 -2.18
N LEU A 252 -4.82 12.23 -1.31
CA LEU A 252 -3.71 13.19 -1.35
C LEU A 252 -2.77 12.98 -2.55
N LEU A 253 -2.62 11.75 -3.04
CA LEU A 253 -1.92 11.51 -4.29
C LEU A 253 -2.65 12.12 -5.49
N VAL A 254 -3.98 12.05 -5.52
CA VAL A 254 -4.80 12.69 -6.57
C VAL A 254 -4.61 14.20 -6.52
N GLN A 255 -4.75 14.81 -5.33
CA GLN A 255 -4.56 16.26 -5.14
C GLN A 255 -3.15 16.72 -5.53
N ALA A 256 -2.11 16.01 -5.07
CA ALA A 256 -0.72 16.33 -5.39
C ALA A 256 -0.47 16.26 -6.90
N THR A 257 -1.01 15.24 -7.57
CA THR A 257 -0.83 15.05 -9.02
C THR A 257 -1.53 16.15 -9.82
N ALA A 258 -2.73 16.57 -9.39
CA ALA A 258 -3.47 17.67 -10.03
C ALA A 258 -2.71 19.01 -9.93
N GLU A 259 -2.29 19.41 -8.74
CA GLU A 259 -1.53 20.64 -8.50
C GLU A 259 -0.19 20.64 -9.25
N MET A 260 0.53 19.52 -9.22
CA MET A 260 1.81 19.38 -9.93
C MET A 260 1.63 19.56 -11.45
N THR A 261 0.59 18.95 -12.03
CA THR A 261 0.30 19.05 -13.47
C THR A 261 -0.07 20.47 -13.88
N GLN A 262 -0.81 21.21 -13.05
CA GLN A 262 -1.13 22.61 -13.31
C GLN A 262 0.14 23.47 -13.34
N LEU A 263 1.05 23.30 -12.37
CA LEU A 263 2.30 24.06 -12.29
C LEU A 263 3.25 23.77 -13.45
N GLU A 264 3.25 22.55 -13.98
CA GLU A 264 4.10 22.15 -15.10
C GLU A 264 3.79 22.86 -16.41
N THR A 265 2.56 23.35 -16.59
CA THR A 265 2.20 24.16 -17.76
C THR A 265 3.09 25.40 -17.91
N GLN A 266 3.75 25.84 -16.84
CA GLN A 266 4.68 26.97 -16.80
C GLN A 266 6.12 26.59 -17.20
N TRP A 267 6.48 25.31 -17.27
CA TRP A 267 7.85 24.81 -17.43
C TRP A 267 8.06 23.93 -18.68
N GLN A 268 7.19 24.07 -19.68
CA GLN A 268 7.08 23.18 -20.86
C GLN A 268 8.38 22.97 -21.68
N HIS A 269 9.37 23.85 -21.55
CA HIS A 269 10.55 23.88 -22.41
C HIS A 269 11.78 23.12 -21.87
N ASP A 270 11.74 22.52 -20.65
CA ASP A 270 12.89 21.78 -20.08
C ASP A 270 12.52 20.43 -19.44
N ARG A 271 12.52 19.37 -20.26
CA ARG A 271 12.17 18.00 -19.86
C ARG A 271 13.03 17.42 -18.73
N ARG A 272 14.32 17.76 -18.63
CA ARG A 272 15.20 17.22 -17.56
C ARG A 272 14.92 17.91 -16.22
N ARG A 273 14.60 19.19 -16.26
CA ARG A 273 14.21 19.97 -15.08
C ARG A 273 12.84 19.54 -14.53
N ILE A 274 11.92 19.08 -15.39
CA ILE A 274 10.60 18.57 -14.98
C ILE A 274 10.70 17.31 -14.09
N ARG A 275 11.56 16.33 -14.40
CA ARG A 275 11.66 15.10 -13.58
C ARG A 275 12.15 15.37 -12.15
N SER A 276 13.24 16.14 -12.03
CA SER A 276 13.81 16.50 -10.72
C SER A 276 12.87 17.42 -9.93
N PHE A 277 12.13 18.29 -10.63
CA PHE A 277 11.07 19.12 -10.06
C PHE A 277 9.93 18.27 -9.50
N ARG A 278 9.33 17.37 -10.30
CA ARG A 278 8.22 16.47 -9.88
C ARG A 278 8.58 15.64 -8.66
N HIS A 279 9.79 15.06 -8.66
CA HIS A 279 10.26 14.27 -7.54
C HIS A 279 10.42 15.11 -6.27
N SER A 280 11.07 16.28 -6.37
CA SER A 280 11.24 17.18 -5.21
C SER A 280 9.90 17.79 -4.76
N PHE A 281 8.96 18.03 -5.68
CA PHE A 281 7.59 18.46 -5.39
C PHE A 281 6.87 17.45 -4.50
N LEU A 282 6.87 16.18 -4.87
CA LEU A 282 6.22 15.14 -4.07
C LEU A 282 6.85 14.99 -2.68
N ILE A 283 8.18 15.16 -2.56
CA ILE A 283 8.86 15.15 -1.25
C ILE A 283 8.44 16.36 -0.39
N GLY A 284 8.43 17.57 -0.98
CA GLY A 284 8.02 18.78 -0.28
C GLY A 284 6.55 18.75 0.13
N PHE A 285 5.70 18.16 -0.73
CA PHE A 285 4.29 17.91 -0.44
C PHE A 285 4.15 16.94 0.74
N ALA A 286 4.76 15.76 0.66
CA ALA A 286 4.74 14.74 1.72
C ALA A 286 5.17 15.28 3.08
N SER A 287 6.33 15.97 3.13
CA SER A 287 6.85 16.55 4.37
C SER A 287 5.86 17.52 5.02
N ARG A 288 5.22 18.37 4.21
CA ARG A 288 4.31 19.39 4.73
C ARG A 288 2.97 18.79 5.17
N ILE A 289 2.45 17.81 4.44
CA ILE A 289 1.27 17.04 4.85
C ILE A 289 1.49 16.39 6.21
N GLY A 290 2.63 15.71 6.40
CA GLY A 290 2.96 15.07 7.68
C GLY A 290 2.95 16.05 8.85
N GLN A 291 3.58 17.23 8.68
CA GLN A 291 3.57 18.29 9.70
C GLN A 291 2.15 18.75 10.06
N ARG A 292 1.31 18.98 9.04
CA ARG A 292 -0.04 19.49 9.25
C ARG A 292 -0.97 18.45 9.87
N LEU A 293 -0.86 17.18 9.47
CA LEU A 293 -1.62 16.08 10.09
C LEU A 293 -1.24 15.89 11.56
N GLU A 294 0.05 15.93 11.88
CA GLU A 294 0.52 15.82 13.25
C GLU A 294 0.06 17.02 14.11
N GLN A 295 0.01 18.23 13.53
CA GLN A 295 -0.59 19.39 14.19
C GLN A 295 -2.10 19.19 14.44
N ALA A 296 -2.85 18.69 13.45
CA ALA A 296 -4.27 18.44 13.59
C ALA A 296 -4.56 17.39 14.68
N ARG A 297 -3.73 16.34 14.76
CA ARG A 297 -3.82 15.31 15.81
C ARG A 297 -3.63 15.89 17.20
N ARG A 298 -2.58 16.70 17.41
CA ARG A 298 -2.34 17.37 18.71
C ARG A 298 -3.54 18.21 19.15
N LEU A 299 -4.09 19.03 18.24
CA LEU A 299 -5.26 19.86 18.53
C LEU A 299 -6.50 19.01 18.86
N ALA A 300 -6.72 17.90 18.15
CA ALA A 300 -7.84 17.00 18.45
C ALA A 300 -7.71 16.34 19.82
N THR A 301 -6.49 15.94 20.20
CA THR A 301 -6.19 15.41 21.54
C THR A 301 -6.45 16.44 22.64
N GLU A 302 -6.05 17.69 22.43
CA GLU A 302 -6.32 18.80 23.37
C GLU A 302 -7.83 19.09 23.50
N GLN A 303 -8.57 19.11 22.38
CA GLN A 303 -10.00 19.40 22.35
C GLN A 303 -10.88 18.31 22.96
N ALA A 304 -10.44 17.05 22.90
CA ALA A 304 -11.21 15.93 23.44
C ALA A 304 -11.30 15.95 24.98
N GLY A 305 -10.57 16.85 25.67
CA GLY A 305 -10.67 17.03 27.12
C GLY A 305 -10.32 15.79 27.94
N VAL A 306 -9.77 14.75 27.29
CA VAL A 306 -9.29 13.54 27.96
C VAL A 306 -8.12 13.99 28.81
N SER A 307 -8.14 13.73 30.12
CA SER A 307 -6.97 14.06 30.94
C SER A 307 -5.77 13.37 30.31
N SER A 308 -4.72 14.14 30.03
CA SER A 308 -3.51 13.65 29.36
C SER A 308 -2.96 12.39 30.04
N ASP A 309 -3.23 12.23 31.33
CA ASP A 309 -2.77 11.11 32.16
C ASP A 309 -3.44 9.76 31.82
N ALA A 310 -4.69 9.74 31.34
CA ALA A 310 -5.38 8.49 31.00
C ALA A 310 -5.17 8.04 29.54
N LEU A 311 -5.07 8.99 28.61
CA LEU A 311 -4.91 8.70 27.18
C LEU A 311 -3.47 8.38 26.79
N HIS A 312 -2.50 9.04 27.41
CA HIS A 312 -1.08 8.89 27.07
C HIS A 312 -0.57 7.44 27.24
N PRO A 313 -0.89 6.71 28.32
CA PRO A 313 -0.49 5.31 28.46
C PRO A 313 -1.05 4.40 27.36
N VAL A 314 -2.30 4.63 26.92
CA VAL A 314 -2.94 3.86 25.86
C VAL A 314 -2.25 4.11 24.52
N LEU A 315 -2.00 5.38 24.17
CA LEU A 315 -1.31 5.73 22.92
C LEU A 315 0.12 5.17 22.90
N VAL A 316 0.85 5.24 24.02
CA VAL A 316 2.19 4.65 24.15
C VAL A 316 2.14 3.13 23.99
N SER A 317 1.19 2.46 24.66
CA SER A 317 1.01 1.01 24.56
C SER A 317 0.74 0.57 23.11
N ARG A 318 -0.13 1.30 22.40
CA ARG A 318 -0.43 1.06 20.98
C ARG A 318 0.81 1.26 20.10
N SER A 319 1.56 2.35 20.29
CA SER A 319 2.81 2.57 19.55
C SER A 319 3.82 1.45 19.80
N LEU A 320 3.99 1.00 21.05
CA LEU A 320 4.86 -0.13 21.39
C LEU A 320 4.37 -1.47 20.81
N ALA A 321 3.06 -1.68 20.68
CA ALA A 321 2.51 -2.85 20.01
C ALA A 321 2.83 -2.84 18.51
N VAL A 322 2.68 -1.69 17.85
CA VAL A 322 3.02 -1.52 16.43
C VAL A 322 4.51 -1.70 16.20
N ASP A 323 5.37 -1.13 17.05
CA ASP A 323 6.82 -1.29 16.97
C ASP A 323 7.24 -2.76 17.14
N ARG A 324 6.65 -3.48 18.11
CA ARG A 324 6.88 -4.92 18.27
C ARG A 324 6.47 -5.72 17.03
N ALA A 325 5.29 -5.44 16.46
CA ALA A 325 4.83 -6.11 15.24
C ALA A 325 5.78 -5.86 14.05
N VAL A 326 6.37 -4.67 13.96
CA VAL A 326 7.38 -4.36 12.93
C VAL A 326 8.66 -5.14 13.17
N ASP A 327 9.17 -5.14 14.41
CA ASP A 327 10.44 -5.79 14.76
C ASP A 327 10.38 -7.33 14.65
N GLU A 328 9.22 -7.93 14.91
CA GLU A 328 8.96 -9.37 14.72
C GLU A 328 9.11 -9.80 13.25
N VAL A 329 8.59 -9.01 12.32
CA VAL A 329 8.62 -9.33 10.88
C VAL A 329 9.93 -8.87 10.25
N TYR A 330 10.44 -7.71 10.67
CA TYR A 330 11.58 -7.02 10.06
C TYR A 330 12.63 -6.62 11.12
N PRO A 331 13.39 -7.58 11.68
CA PRO A 331 14.36 -7.30 12.75
C PRO A 331 15.58 -6.50 12.29
N LYS A 332 15.80 -6.38 10.97
CA LYS A 332 16.94 -5.67 10.38
C LYS A 332 16.44 -4.60 9.43
N LEU A 333 16.15 -3.43 9.97
CA LEU A 333 15.76 -2.25 9.20
C LEU A 333 16.91 -1.25 9.11
N SER A 334 17.06 -0.63 7.94
CA SER A 334 17.95 0.49 7.74
C SER A 334 17.15 1.74 7.38
N SER A 335 17.51 2.89 7.93
CA SER A 335 16.95 4.17 7.51
C SER A 335 17.66 4.67 6.25
N LYS A 336 16.90 5.22 5.29
CA LYS A 336 17.44 5.80 4.07
C LYS A 336 17.05 7.27 4.01
N ARG A 337 18.05 8.16 3.96
CA ARG A 337 17.80 9.59 3.66
C ARG A 337 17.57 9.79 2.17
N ARG A 338 16.66 10.71 1.85
CA ARG A 338 16.43 11.16 0.47
C ARG A 338 17.31 12.37 0.18
N SER A 339 17.85 12.42 -1.03
CA SER A 339 18.53 13.61 -1.54
C SER A 339 17.50 14.54 -2.17
N LEU A 340 17.61 15.84 -1.88
CA LEU A 340 16.82 16.90 -2.50
C LEU A 340 17.66 17.54 -3.60
N SER A 341 17.22 17.41 -4.85
CA SER A 341 17.96 17.93 -6.00
C SER A 341 17.36 19.19 -6.62
N ASN A 342 16.12 19.57 -6.25
CA ASN A 342 15.44 20.74 -6.82
C ASN A 342 14.66 21.49 -5.74
N SER A 343 15.21 22.59 -5.26
CA SER A 343 14.61 23.43 -4.22
C SER A 343 13.28 24.06 -4.66
N ALA A 344 13.19 24.50 -5.92
CA ALA A 344 11.95 25.09 -6.45
C ALA A 344 10.80 24.07 -6.47
N GLY A 345 11.09 22.83 -6.86
CA GLY A 345 10.13 21.72 -6.77
C GLY A 345 9.67 21.49 -5.33
N TYR A 346 10.62 21.39 -4.40
CA TYR A 346 10.30 21.21 -2.98
C TYR A 346 9.40 22.31 -2.42
N VAL A 347 9.74 23.59 -2.67
CA VAL A 347 8.95 24.74 -2.21
C VAL A 347 7.56 24.73 -2.84
N ALA A 348 7.44 24.47 -4.14
CA ALA A 348 6.15 24.36 -4.81
C ALA A 348 5.29 23.25 -4.22
N GLY A 349 5.89 22.10 -3.91
CA GLY A 349 5.24 20.99 -3.22
C GLY A 349 4.74 21.35 -1.83
N THR A 350 5.56 22.06 -1.05
CA THR A 350 5.16 22.56 0.28
C THR A 350 3.97 23.53 0.19
N ILE A 351 4.00 24.47 -0.77
CA ILE A 351 2.90 25.42 -0.96
C ILE A 351 1.62 24.69 -1.41
N ALA A 352 1.72 23.74 -2.34
CA ALA A 352 0.59 22.93 -2.76
C ALA A 352 0.03 22.12 -1.58
N ALA A 353 0.91 21.57 -0.75
CA ALA A 353 0.52 20.88 0.47
C ALA A 353 -0.06 21.79 1.55
N ASP A 354 0.10 23.12 1.52
CA ASP A 354 -0.64 24.03 2.39
C ASP A 354 -2.09 24.23 1.93
N ARG A 355 -2.32 24.17 0.61
CA ARG A 355 -3.64 24.29 0.00
C ARG A 355 -4.41 22.98 0.03
N ALA A 356 -3.71 21.85 0.00
CA ALA A 356 -4.27 20.52 0.05
C ALA A 356 -5.26 20.37 1.20
N SER A 357 -6.38 19.73 0.93
CA SER A 357 -7.41 19.49 1.91
C SER A 357 -7.02 18.25 2.70
N ILE A 358 -6.72 18.42 3.99
CA ILE A 358 -6.18 17.37 4.89
C ILE A 358 -6.78 17.34 6.30
N GLY A 359 -7.57 18.35 6.66
CA GLY A 359 -7.60 18.75 8.07
C GLY A 359 -7.91 20.24 8.25
N PRO A 360 -8.42 20.71 9.41
CA PRO A 360 -8.66 22.13 9.62
C PRO A 360 -7.34 22.88 9.81
N SER A 361 -7.22 24.07 9.22
CA SER A 361 -6.31 25.10 9.73
C SER A 361 -7.06 25.98 10.72
N THR A 362 -6.72 25.90 12.01
CA THR A 362 -7.09 26.96 12.96
C THR A 362 -6.26 28.20 12.64
N ARG A 363 -6.84 29.19 11.96
CA ARG A 363 -6.35 30.57 12.10
C ARG A 363 -6.72 31.01 13.50
N VAL A 364 -5.72 31.13 14.36
CA VAL A 364 -5.79 32.00 15.53
C VAL A 364 -5.98 33.42 14.99
N GLY A 365 -7.23 33.87 14.94
CA GLY A 365 -7.54 35.28 14.75
C GLY A 365 -6.96 36.05 15.93
N ARG A 366 -5.83 36.72 15.72
CA ARG A 366 -5.35 37.78 16.60
C ARG A 366 -6.51 38.77 16.80
N GLY A 367 -6.87 39.00 18.04
CA GLY A 367 -7.91 39.93 18.41
C GLY A 367 -7.65 41.34 17.90
N ARG A 368 -8.74 42.09 17.74
CA ARG A 368 -8.75 43.52 17.99
C ARG A 368 -9.90 43.80 18.93
N ALA A 369 -9.53 44.17 20.15
CA ALA A 369 -10.31 45.08 20.96
C ALA A 369 -10.44 46.41 20.20
N GLY A 370 -11.61 47.02 20.33
CA GLY A 370 -12.03 48.26 19.69
C GLY A 370 -13.53 48.33 19.76
#